data_AF-D5HAT4-F1
#
_entry.id   AF-D5HAT4-F1
#
_cell.length_a   1.000
_cell.length_b   1.000
_cell.length_c   1.000
_cell.angle_alpha   90.00
_cell.angle_beta   90.00
_cell.angle_gamma   90.00
#
_symmetry.space_group_name_H-M   'P 1'
#
loop_
_entity.id
_entity.type
_entity.pdbx_description
1 polymer ?
#
loop_
_entity_poly.entity_id
_entity_poly.type
_entity_poly.pdbx_seq_one_letter_code
_entity_poly.pdbx_strand_id
1 'polypeptide(L)'
;MAHAFFLGVDVSPADGDGAPDVTHALFEKSKEDSDEPATYRLNRIRDHADVASADDLADHVQGLVADQPYIGRTSLIVNRGADFGAALVGALEDRGMDPVAATLTSGGGAVAGDPDEIGVHLGGGDVLRRFVNLHRDGRLRLENHATEAASRLARDVQALSERLDEIDGDMEALGETQTDGLSFDPAATHITSAALAVWLGSERSFDPSQRLKTSPQTDAGA
;
A
#
# COMPACT_ATOMS: atom_id res chain seq x y z
N MET A 1 -8.73 -9.23 -20.54
CA MET A 1 -8.76 -8.29 -19.40
C MET A 1 -8.69 -9.04 -18.08
N ALA A 2 -7.60 -8.88 -17.34
CA ALA A 2 -7.41 -9.46 -16.01
C ALA A 2 -7.53 -8.36 -14.95
N HIS A 3 -8.18 -8.67 -13.83
CA HIS A 3 -8.38 -7.75 -12.72
C HIS A 3 -7.96 -8.41 -11.40
N ALA A 4 -7.31 -7.66 -10.52
CA ALA A 4 -7.00 -8.07 -9.15
C ALA A 4 -7.16 -6.87 -8.23
N PHE A 5 -7.47 -7.11 -6.96
CA PHE A 5 -7.70 -6.04 -6.00
C PHE A 5 -6.60 -6.03 -4.93
N PHE A 6 -6.24 -4.83 -4.49
CA PHE A 6 -5.18 -4.64 -3.50
C PHE A 6 -5.66 -3.63 -2.46
N LEU A 7 -5.73 -4.08 -1.22
CA LEU A 7 -6.14 -3.27 -0.08
C LEU A 7 -4.91 -2.94 0.74
N GLY A 8 -4.62 -1.65 0.89
CA GLY A 8 -3.60 -1.15 1.81
C GLY A 8 -4.26 -0.54 3.03
N VAL A 9 -3.72 -0.82 4.20
CA VAL A 9 -4.14 -0.21 5.47
C VAL A 9 -2.93 0.45 6.10
N ASP A 10 -3.09 1.72 6.46
CA ASP A 10 -2.09 2.46 7.22
C ASP A 10 -2.70 3.03 8.49
N VAL A 11 -1.87 3.11 9.53
CA VAL A 11 -2.26 3.53 10.87
C VAL A 11 -1.25 4.53 11.37
N SER A 12 -1.71 5.75 11.65
CA SER A 12 -0.94 6.70 12.43
C SER A 12 -1.23 6.47 13.90
N PRO A 13 -0.21 6.43 14.77
CA PRO A 13 -0.41 6.41 16.21
C PRO A 13 -1.29 7.58 16.65
N ALA A 14 -2.03 7.38 17.74
CA ALA A 14 -2.78 8.46 18.35
C ALA A 14 -1.85 9.55 18.90
N ASP A 15 -2.24 10.81 18.72
CA ASP A 15 -1.63 11.92 19.43
C ASP A 15 -2.12 11.90 20.90
N GLY A 16 -1.28 11.38 21.80
CA GLY A 16 -1.59 11.31 23.23
C GLY A 16 -2.64 10.24 23.56
N ASP A 17 -3.70 10.63 24.28
CA ASP A 17 -4.78 9.72 24.73
C ASP A 17 -5.90 9.53 23.67
N GLY A 18 -5.65 9.95 22.42
CA GLY A 18 -6.61 9.85 21.32
C GLY A 18 -6.79 8.44 20.76
N ALA A 19 -7.72 8.28 19.83
CA ALA A 19 -7.80 7.09 18.98
C ALA A 19 -6.75 7.19 17.84
N PRO A 20 -6.22 6.06 17.35
CA PRO A 20 -5.33 6.08 16.19
C PRO A 20 -6.11 6.45 14.92
N ASP A 21 -5.47 7.20 14.04
CA ASP A 21 -6.02 7.48 12.72
C ASP A 21 -5.73 6.30 11.79
N VAL A 22 -6.79 5.72 11.24
CA VAL A 22 -6.67 4.57 10.33
C VAL A 22 -7.24 4.94 8.97
N THR A 23 -6.50 4.68 7.91
CA THR A 23 -7.03 4.76 6.55
C THR A 23 -6.82 3.44 5.82
N HIS A 24 -7.83 3.03 5.04
CA HIS A 24 -7.66 1.97 4.05
C HIS A 24 -7.96 2.47 2.65
N ALA A 25 -7.18 1.98 1.69
CA ALA A 25 -7.33 2.27 0.27
C ALA A 25 -7.34 0.98 -0.55
N LEU A 26 -8.37 0.82 -1.37
CA LEU A 26 -8.61 -0.32 -2.24
C LEU A 26 -8.40 0.08 -3.70
N PHE A 27 -7.44 -0.56 -4.34
CA PHE A 27 -7.13 -0.38 -5.74
C PHE A 27 -7.49 -1.61 -6.57
N GLU A 28 -8.01 -1.37 -7.75
CA GLU A 28 -8.09 -2.36 -8.81
C GLU A 28 -6.87 -2.25 -9.71
N LYS A 29 -6.13 -3.33 -9.82
CA LYS A 29 -5.13 -3.52 -10.88
C LYS A 29 -5.82 -4.14 -12.07
N SER A 30 -5.66 -3.55 -13.25
CA SER A 30 -6.18 -4.10 -14.50
C SER A 30 -5.11 -4.16 -15.58
N LYS A 31 -5.28 -5.09 -16.52
CA LYS A 31 -4.44 -5.23 -17.71
C LYS A 31 -5.29 -5.76 -18.86
N GLU A 32 -5.37 -4.98 -19.95
CA GLU A 32 -6.17 -5.32 -21.13
C GLU A 32 -5.51 -6.47 -21.90
N ASP A 33 -4.26 -6.25 -22.33
CA ASP A 33 -3.45 -7.20 -23.11
C ASP A 33 -2.12 -7.55 -22.41
N SER A 34 -1.50 -8.68 -22.78
CA SER A 34 -0.26 -9.18 -22.13
C SER A 34 0.94 -8.25 -22.25
N ASP A 35 0.96 -7.41 -23.28
CA ASP A 35 2.12 -6.58 -23.64
C ASP A 35 1.99 -5.15 -23.07
N GLU A 36 0.81 -4.79 -22.57
CA GLU A 36 0.57 -3.48 -21.98
C GLU A 36 0.98 -3.42 -20.50
N PRO A 37 1.41 -2.24 -20.01
CA PRO A 37 1.63 -2.06 -18.58
C PRO A 37 0.31 -2.12 -17.81
N ALA A 38 0.35 -2.69 -16.61
CA ALA A 38 -0.83 -2.68 -15.74
C ALA A 38 -1.17 -1.25 -15.30
N THR A 39 -2.48 -0.98 -15.19
CA THR A 39 -3.06 0.24 -14.64
C THR A 39 -3.69 -0.02 -13.28
N TYR A 40 -3.77 1.02 -12.46
CA TYR A 40 -4.30 0.98 -11.10
C TYR A 40 -5.39 2.03 -10.96
N ARG A 41 -6.59 1.62 -10.57
CA ARG A 41 -7.71 2.52 -10.31
C ARG A 41 -8.09 2.49 -8.84
N LEU A 42 -8.24 3.66 -8.24
CA LEU A 42 -8.80 3.79 -6.89
C LEU A 42 -10.28 3.38 -6.94
N ASN A 43 -10.64 2.34 -6.20
CA ASN A 43 -12.04 1.92 -6.07
C ASN A 43 -12.69 2.49 -4.80
N ARG A 44 -11.96 2.48 -3.68
CA ARG A 44 -12.45 2.99 -2.40
C ARG A 44 -11.27 3.47 -1.56
N ILE A 45 -11.47 4.58 -0.84
CA ILE A 45 -10.62 4.99 0.27
C ILE A 45 -11.52 5.46 1.40
N ARG A 46 -11.14 5.18 2.64
CA ARG A 46 -11.91 5.59 3.81
C ARG A 46 -11.01 5.77 5.02
N ASP A 47 -11.17 6.92 5.65
CA ASP A 47 -10.62 7.26 6.94
C ASP A 47 -11.56 6.76 8.05
N HIS A 48 -10.97 6.30 9.14
CA HIS A 48 -11.67 5.89 10.34
C HIS A 48 -11.07 6.65 11.52
N ALA A 49 -11.88 7.54 12.09
CA ALA A 49 -11.47 8.38 13.22
C ALA A 49 -11.78 7.73 14.60
N ASP A 50 -12.65 6.72 14.64
CA ASP A 50 -13.19 6.15 15.89
C ASP A 50 -13.15 4.61 15.87
N VAL A 51 -12.00 4.05 15.52
CA VAL A 51 -11.84 2.58 15.54
C VAL A 51 -11.66 2.12 16.99
N ALA A 52 -12.65 1.39 17.52
CA ALA A 52 -12.63 0.94 18.91
C ALA A 52 -11.53 -0.09 19.20
N SER A 53 -11.19 -0.94 18.23
CA SER A 53 -10.11 -1.92 18.35
C SER A 53 -9.59 -2.41 17.00
N ALA A 54 -8.42 -3.04 17.01
CA ALA A 54 -7.87 -3.73 15.84
C ALA A 54 -8.79 -4.88 15.37
N ASP A 55 -9.48 -5.55 16.29
CA ASP A 55 -10.46 -6.59 15.99
C ASP A 55 -11.67 -6.07 15.23
N ASP A 56 -12.24 -4.93 15.67
CA ASP A 56 -13.40 -4.31 14.99
C ASP A 56 -13.04 -3.89 13.56
N LEU A 57 -11.82 -3.40 13.36
CA LEU A 57 -11.32 -3.08 12.03
C LEU A 57 -11.06 -4.33 11.19
N ALA A 58 -10.53 -5.41 11.79
CA ALA A 58 -10.34 -6.68 11.11
C ALA A 58 -11.67 -7.27 10.63
N ASP A 59 -12.73 -7.20 11.46
CA ASP A 59 -14.09 -7.59 11.07
C ASP A 59 -14.61 -6.74 9.90
N HIS A 60 -14.40 -5.42 9.96
CA HIS A 60 -14.78 -4.52 8.87
C HIS A 60 -14.06 -4.84 7.56
N VAL A 61 -12.75 -5.06 7.62
CA VAL A 61 -11.90 -5.40 6.46
C VAL A 61 -12.27 -6.76 5.89
N GLN A 62 -12.50 -7.77 6.74
CA GLN A 62 -12.96 -9.09 6.29
C GLN A 62 -14.31 -8.98 5.58
N GLY A 63 -15.26 -8.24 6.15
CA GLY A 63 -16.56 -7.97 5.53
C GLY A 63 -16.41 -7.30 4.16
N LEU A 64 -15.56 -6.26 4.06
CA LEU A 64 -15.25 -5.58 2.79
C LEU A 64 -14.69 -6.56 1.74
N VAL A 65 -13.76 -7.43 2.11
CA VAL A 65 -13.16 -8.41 1.18
C VAL A 65 -14.14 -9.53 0.83
N ALA A 66 -15.07 -9.84 1.72
CA ALA A 66 -16.12 -10.84 1.51
C ALA A 66 -17.27 -10.33 0.60
N ASP A 67 -17.30 -9.05 0.24
CA ASP A 67 -18.27 -8.52 -0.73
C ASP A 67 -17.84 -8.78 -2.18
N GLN A 68 -18.78 -9.08 -3.08
CA GLN A 68 -18.50 -9.07 -4.52
C GLN A 68 -18.22 -7.63 -4.98
N PRO A 69 -17.20 -7.36 -5.81
CA PRO A 69 -16.37 -8.30 -6.60
C PRO A 69 -15.04 -8.74 -5.95
N TYR A 70 -14.83 -8.49 -4.66
CA TYR A 70 -13.53 -8.57 -3.99
C TYR A 70 -13.16 -9.98 -3.51
N ILE A 71 -14.15 -10.85 -3.30
CA ILE A 71 -13.99 -12.21 -2.76
C ILE A 71 -12.90 -13.00 -3.49
N GLY A 72 -11.91 -13.48 -2.72
CA GLY A 72 -10.84 -14.36 -3.22
C GLY A 72 -9.88 -13.73 -4.23
N ARG A 73 -9.99 -12.42 -4.47
CA ARG A 73 -9.17 -11.67 -5.45
C ARG A 73 -8.47 -10.46 -4.86
N THR A 74 -8.66 -10.21 -3.56
CA THR A 74 -8.02 -9.11 -2.84
C THR A 74 -6.79 -9.61 -2.10
N SER A 75 -5.63 -9.00 -2.37
CA SER A 75 -4.46 -9.12 -1.51
C SER A 75 -4.40 -7.91 -0.57
N LEU A 76 -4.01 -8.14 0.69
CA LEU A 76 -3.98 -7.12 1.73
C LEU A 76 -2.55 -6.85 2.16
N ILE A 77 -2.23 -5.58 2.45
CA ILE A 77 -1.00 -5.14 3.08
C ILE A 77 -1.35 -4.18 4.22
N VAL A 78 -0.71 -4.36 5.36
CA VAL A 78 -0.93 -3.54 6.57
C VAL A 78 0.40 -2.96 7.00
N ASN A 79 0.46 -1.65 7.21
CA ASN A 79 1.59 -1.06 7.93
C ASN A 79 1.48 -1.44 9.41
N ARG A 80 2.40 -2.28 9.85
CA ARG A 80 2.48 -2.77 11.24
C ARG A 80 3.44 -1.97 12.12
N GLY A 81 3.97 -0.85 11.60
CA GLY A 81 4.95 -0.03 12.32
C GLY A 81 4.46 0.51 13.66
N ALA A 82 3.14 0.64 13.84
CA ALA A 82 2.51 0.97 15.11
C ALA A 82 1.91 -0.26 15.79
N ASP A 83 1.82 -0.27 17.13
CA ASP A 83 1.24 -1.36 17.92
C ASP A 83 -0.16 -1.76 17.44
N PHE A 84 -0.99 -0.77 17.07
CA PHE A 84 -2.31 -1.01 16.51
C PHE A 84 -2.25 -1.75 15.16
N GLY A 85 -1.31 -1.38 14.29
CA GLY A 85 -1.08 -2.06 13.01
C GLY A 85 -0.60 -3.50 13.20
N ALA A 86 0.29 -3.74 14.16
CA ALA A 86 0.73 -5.08 14.53
C ALA A 86 -0.42 -5.93 15.09
N ALA A 87 -1.26 -5.36 15.97
CA ALA A 87 -2.46 -6.01 16.48
C ALA A 87 -3.46 -6.33 15.35
N LEU A 88 -3.61 -5.43 14.38
CA LEU A 88 -4.47 -5.64 13.22
C LEU A 88 -4.00 -6.82 12.35
N VAL A 89 -2.69 -6.95 12.13
CA VAL A 89 -2.13 -8.12 11.41
C VAL A 89 -2.55 -9.42 12.10
N GLY A 90 -2.31 -9.55 13.42
CA GLY A 90 -2.71 -10.74 14.17
C GLY A 90 -4.22 -11.00 14.11
N ALA A 91 -5.03 -9.97 14.28
CA ALA A 91 -6.50 -10.08 14.22
C ALA A 91 -6.99 -10.56 12.83
N LEU A 92 -6.33 -10.17 11.75
CA LEU A 92 -6.66 -10.61 10.39
C LEU A 92 -6.22 -12.06 10.16
N GLU A 93 -5.05 -12.47 10.66
CA GLU A 93 -4.55 -13.85 10.58
C GLU A 93 -5.45 -14.82 11.34
N ASP A 94 -5.90 -14.46 12.55
CA ASP A 94 -6.84 -15.25 13.35
C ASP A 94 -8.19 -15.49 12.64
N ARG A 95 -8.53 -14.60 11.69
CA ARG A 95 -9.73 -14.68 10.84
C ARG A 95 -9.49 -15.45 9.54
N GLY A 96 -8.32 -16.05 9.37
CA GLY A 96 -7.93 -16.83 8.19
C GLY A 96 -7.58 -15.96 6.96
N MET A 97 -7.29 -14.67 7.16
CA MET A 97 -6.74 -13.82 6.12
C MET A 97 -5.21 -13.93 6.09
N ASP A 98 -4.60 -13.54 4.97
CA ASP A 98 -3.14 -13.59 4.76
C ASP A 98 -2.62 -12.18 4.42
N PRO A 99 -2.60 -11.24 5.40
CA PRO A 99 -2.08 -9.89 5.18
C PRO A 99 -0.56 -9.91 5.03
N VAL A 100 -0.04 -9.12 4.10
CA VAL A 100 1.38 -8.77 4.10
C VAL A 100 1.63 -7.74 5.20
N ALA A 101 2.39 -8.10 6.23
CA ALA A 101 2.85 -7.15 7.24
C ALA A 101 4.01 -6.31 6.69
N ALA A 102 3.86 -4.98 6.66
CA ALA A 102 4.88 -4.05 6.19
C ALA A 102 5.36 -3.14 7.32
N THR A 103 6.66 -2.84 7.34
CA THR A 103 7.27 -1.82 8.21
C THR A 103 7.86 -0.73 7.33
N LEU A 104 7.42 0.52 7.50
CA LEU A 104 7.94 1.65 6.73
C LEU A 104 9.16 2.27 7.42
N THR A 105 10.22 2.51 6.65
CA THR A 105 11.43 3.18 7.12
C THR A 105 11.54 4.59 6.56
N SER A 106 12.07 5.52 7.35
CA SER A 106 12.31 6.90 6.90
C SER A 106 13.47 7.03 5.88
N GLY A 107 14.29 5.99 5.70
CA GLY A 107 15.39 5.94 4.73
C GLY A 107 14.98 5.30 3.39
N GLY A 108 15.80 5.50 2.35
CA GLY A 108 15.68 4.80 1.07
C GLY A 108 16.28 3.40 1.11
N GLY A 109 15.64 2.45 0.44
CA GLY A 109 16.02 1.04 0.35
C GLY A 109 15.17 0.10 1.20
N ALA A 110 15.11 -1.17 0.80
CA ALA A 110 14.58 -2.25 1.63
C ALA A 110 15.69 -2.70 2.59
N VAL A 111 15.49 -2.49 3.89
CA VAL A 111 16.38 -3.05 4.92
C VAL A 111 16.02 -4.52 5.13
N ALA A 112 16.99 -5.40 5.25
CA ALA A 112 16.69 -6.77 5.69
C ALA A 112 16.12 -6.69 7.12
N GLY A 113 14.89 -7.17 7.30
CA GLY A 113 14.30 -7.33 8.62
C GLY A 113 15.06 -8.35 9.46
N ASP A 114 14.67 -8.46 10.73
CA ASP A 114 15.16 -9.57 11.57
C ASP A 114 14.81 -10.90 10.85
N PRO A 115 15.73 -11.88 10.72
CA PRO A 115 15.42 -13.17 10.08
C PRO A 115 14.20 -13.90 10.66
N ASP A 116 13.79 -13.59 11.89
CA ASP A 116 12.58 -14.14 12.54
C ASP A 116 11.32 -13.27 12.30
N GLU A 117 11.45 -12.11 11.67
CA GLU A 117 10.38 -11.16 11.42
C GLU A 117 9.65 -11.52 10.10
N ILE A 118 8.47 -12.11 10.22
CA ILE A 118 7.58 -12.35 9.09
C ILE A 118 6.98 -11.00 8.64
N GLY A 119 7.59 -10.35 7.65
CA GLY A 119 7.11 -9.09 7.06
C GLY A 119 8.09 -8.45 6.07
N VAL A 120 7.70 -7.35 5.44
CA VAL A 120 8.51 -6.59 4.47
C VAL A 120 8.90 -5.23 5.03
N HIS A 121 10.14 -4.80 4.81
CA HIS A 121 10.61 -3.45 5.15
C HIS A 121 10.69 -2.60 3.89
N LEU A 122 10.04 -1.45 3.91
CA LEU A 122 9.93 -0.59 2.73
C LEU A 122 10.36 0.84 3.08
N GLY A 123 11.23 1.42 2.26
CA GLY A 123 11.52 2.85 2.32
C GLY A 123 10.27 3.66 1.97
N GLY A 124 9.77 4.46 2.92
CA GLY A 124 8.53 5.24 2.73
C GLY A 124 8.63 6.20 1.55
N GLY A 125 9.77 6.86 1.39
CA GLY A 125 10.05 7.74 0.24
C GLY A 125 10.06 7.00 -1.10
N ASP A 126 10.56 5.76 -1.14
CA ASP A 126 10.60 4.95 -2.37
C ASP A 126 9.20 4.46 -2.77
N VAL A 127 8.41 4.03 -1.79
CA VAL A 127 7.01 3.62 -1.98
C VAL A 127 6.19 4.79 -2.52
N LEU A 128 6.34 5.98 -1.93
CA LEU A 128 5.71 7.20 -2.42
C LEU A 128 6.20 7.59 -3.82
N ARG A 129 7.51 7.60 -4.07
CA ARG A 129 8.08 7.94 -5.39
C ARG A 129 7.53 7.02 -6.47
N ARG A 130 7.44 5.71 -6.21
CA ARG A 130 6.83 4.74 -7.14
C ARG A 130 5.36 5.05 -7.41
N PHE A 131 4.60 5.34 -6.37
CA PHE A 131 3.18 5.66 -6.47
C PHE A 131 2.93 6.92 -7.32
N VAL A 132 3.71 7.98 -7.08
CA VAL A 132 3.61 9.24 -7.83
C VAL A 132 4.10 9.08 -9.28
N ASN A 133 5.14 8.29 -9.54
CA ASN A 133 5.55 8.00 -10.92
C ASN A 133 4.46 7.27 -11.72
N LEU A 134 3.69 6.37 -11.09
CA LEU A 134 2.53 5.76 -11.76
C LEU A 134 1.45 6.79 -12.14
N HIS A 135 1.29 7.84 -11.33
CA HIS A 135 0.42 8.98 -11.68
C HIS A 135 0.96 9.76 -12.88
N ARG A 136 2.26 10.12 -12.87
CA ARG A 136 2.94 10.80 -13.98
C ARG A 136 2.83 10.00 -15.30
N ASP A 137 2.96 8.68 -15.22
CA ASP A 137 2.85 7.76 -16.35
C ASP A 137 1.40 7.58 -16.86
N GLY A 138 0.39 8.18 -16.21
CA GLY A 138 -1.02 7.97 -16.54
C GLY A 138 -1.55 6.56 -16.21
N ARG A 139 -0.81 5.82 -15.37
CA ARG A 139 -1.09 4.44 -14.98
C ARG A 139 -1.83 4.34 -13.65
N LEU A 140 -1.87 5.42 -12.87
CA LEU A 140 -2.69 5.56 -11.68
C LEU A 140 -3.91 6.43 -11.99
N ARG A 141 -5.10 5.94 -11.71
CA ARG A 141 -6.36 6.66 -11.87
C ARG A 141 -7.03 6.84 -10.53
N LEU A 142 -7.04 8.07 -10.04
CA LEU A 142 -7.74 8.47 -8.82
C LEU A 142 -9.14 8.98 -9.17
N GLU A 143 -9.93 8.08 -9.76
CA GLU A 143 -11.32 8.34 -10.09
C GLU A 143 -12.18 8.24 -8.82
N ASN A 144 -13.39 8.81 -8.84
CA ASN A 144 -14.35 8.82 -7.72
C ASN A 144 -14.07 9.86 -6.61
N HIS A 145 -14.10 11.14 -6.97
CA HIS A 145 -14.06 12.29 -6.05
C HIS A 145 -15.30 12.46 -5.16
N ALA A 146 -16.14 11.43 -5.01
CA ALA A 146 -17.36 11.51 -4.21
C ALA A 146 -17.09 11.53 -2.69
N THR A 147 -15.84 11.37 -2.27
CA THR A 147 -15.43 11.37 -0.86
C THR A 147 -14.30 12.37 -0.64
N GLU A 148 -14.26 12.96 0.56
CA GLU A 148 -13.16 13.85 0.97
C GLU A 148 -11.81 13.14 0.96
N ALA A 149 -11.75 11.88 1.40
CA ALA A 149 -10.53 11.09 1.40
C ALA A 149 -9.95 10.89 -0.02
N ALA A 150 -10.79 10.61 -1.03
CA ALA A 150 -10.36 10.50 -2.42
C ALA A 150 -9.90 11.85 -2.99
N SER A 151 -10.61 12.94 -2.66
CA SER A 151 -10.26 14.30 -3.09
C SER A 151 -8.98 14.81 -2.42
N ARG A 152 -8.72 14.44 -1.16
CA ARG A 152 -7.46 14.70 -0.46
C ARG A 152 -6.32 13.94 -1.11
N LEU A 153 -6.47 12.63 -1.31
CA LEU A 153 -5.48 11.81 -1.99
C LEU A 153 -5.11 12.35 -3.38
N ALA A 154 -6.09 12.74 -4.19
CA ALA A 154 -5.83 13.28 -5.52
C ALA A 154 -5.04 14.60 -5.49
N ARG A 155 -5.37 15.51 -4.56
CA ARG A 155 -4.64 16.77 -4.38
C ARG A 155 -3.20 16.55 -3.93
N ASP A 156 -3.00 15.65 -2.96
CA ASP A 156 -1.68 15.41 -2.40
C ASP A 156 -0.78 14.68 -3.41
N VAL A 157 -1.32 13.75 -4.20
CA VAL A 157 -0.58 13.11 -5.30
C VAL A 157 -0.19 14.12 -6.39
N GLN A 158 -1.07 15.06 -6.72
CA GLN A 158 -0.75 16.12 -7.69
C GLN A 158 0.37 17.02 -7.16
N ALA A 159 0.29 17.47 -5.90
CA ALA A 159 1.32 18.31 -5.28
C ALA A 159 2.68 17.58 -5.21
N LEU A 160 2.68 16.28 -4.89
CA LEU A 160 3.90 15.48 -4.88
C LEU A 160 4.46 15.25 -6.30
N SER A 161 3.60 15.14 -7.31
CA SER A 161 4.03 15.05 -8.72
C SER A 161 4.75 16.31 -9.16
N GLU A 162 4.19 17.48 -8.87
CA GLU A 162 4.80 18.78 -9.16
C GLU A 162 6.15 18.92 -8.43
N ARG A 163 6.21 18.49 -7.17
CA ARG A 163 7.46 18.49 -6.41
C ARG A 163 8.52 17.55 -6.99
N LEU A 164 8.12 16.40 -7.52
CA LEU A 164 9.02 15.48 -8.22
C LEU A 164 9.56 16.08 -9.52
N ASP A 165 8.72 16.78 -10.29
CA ASP A 165 9.15 17.49 -11.50
C ASP A 165 10.19 18.58 -11.18
N GLU A 166 9.99 19.32 -10.08
CA GLU A 166 10.98 20.29 -9.58
C GLU A 166 12.31 19.64 -9.21
N ILE A 167 12.27 18.55 -8.43
CA ILE A 167 13.49 17.81 -8.03
C ILE A 167 14.23 17.26 -9.26
N ASP A 168 13.50 16.65 -10.21
CA ASP A 168 14.09 16.12 -11.44
C ASP A 168 14.72 17.24 -12.29
N GLY A 169 14.06 18.41 -12.40
CA GLY A 169 14.60 19.57 -13.11
C GLY A 169 15.83 20.21 -12.43
N ASP A 170 15.84 20.28 -11.10
CA ASP A 170 16.99 20.78 -10.33
C ASP A 170 18.20 19.85 -10.48
N MET A 171 18.00 18.52 -10.49
CA MET A 171 19.06 17.54 -10.76
C MET A 171 19.64 17.71 -12.17
N GLU A 172 18.77 17.87 -13.18
CA GLU A 172 19.21 18.14 -14.57
C GLU A 172 20.03 19.42 -14.67
N ALA A 173 19.63 20.47 -13.95
CA ALA A 173 20.31 21.76 -13.95
C ALA A 173 21.66 21.74 -13.22
N LEU A 174 21.76 20.98 -12.13
CA LEU A 174 22.97 20.91 -11.29
C LEU A 174 23.96 19.83 -11.76
N GLY A 175 23.54 18.90 -12.63
CA GLY A 175 24.34 17.73 -13.01
C GLY A 175 24.66 16.81 -11.82
N GLU A 176 23.92 16.97 -10.72
CA GLU A 176 24.09 16.24 -9.47
C GLU A 176 23.07 15.10 -9.39
N THR A 177 23.50 13.98 -8.79
CA THR A 177 22.60 12.93 -8.31
C THR A 177 22.20 13.26 -6.87
N GLN A 178 21.41 14.33 -6.68
CA GLN A 178 20.82 14.59 -5.37
C GLN A 178 19.79 13.51 -5.07
N THR A 179 19.99 12.80 -3.97
CA THR A 179 19.09 11.75 -3.46
C THR A 179 18.06 12.31 -2.48
N ASP A 180 17.75 13.61 -2.53
CA ASP A 180 16.62 14.17 -1.78
C ASP A 180 15.34 13.69 -2.45
N GLY A 181 14.95 12.46 -2.11
CA GLY A 181 13.70 11.85 -2.50
C GLY A 181 12.52 12.63 -1.90
N LEU A 182 11.31 12.28 -2.33
CA LEU A 182 10.11 12.78 -1.69
C LEU A 182 10.19 12.53 -0.17
N SER A 183 10.03 13.59 0.61
CA SER A 183 9.93 13.47 2.06
C SER A 183 8.72 12.60 2.41
N PHE A 184 8.94 11.56 3.19
CA PHE A 184 7.88 10.70 3.69
C PHE A 184 7.31 11.26 4.99
N ASP A 185 6.00 11.51 5.01
CA ASP A 185 5.24 11.86 6.21
C ASP A 185 4.50 10.62 6.73
N PRO A 186 4.93 10.02 7.86
CA PRO A 186 4.27 8.85 8.43
C PRO A 186 2.85 9.13 8.94
N ALA A 187 2.47 10.39 9.15
CA ALA A 187 1.12 10.76 9.58
C ALA A 187 0.12 10.83 8.41
N ALA A 188 0.60 10.81 7.16
CA ALA A 188 -0.25 10.91 5.97
C ALA A 188 -0.86 9.55 5.59
N THR A 189 -1.72 9.02 6.45
CA THR A 189 -2.28 7.66 6.33
C THR A 189 -2.99 7.38 5.01
N HIS A 190 -3.66 8.38 4.45
CA HIS A 190 -4.40 8.27 3.18
C HIS A 190 -3.48 8.02 1.99
N ILE A 191 -2.32 8.67 1.91
CA ILE A 191 -1.38 8.44 0.82
C ILE A 191 -0.55 7.19 1.06
N THR A 192 -0.17 6.92 2.31
CA THR A 192 0.60 5.74 2.67
C THR A 192 -0.18 4.45 2.41
N SER A 193 -1.44 4.39 2.85
CA SER A 193 -2.33 3.23 2.56
C SER A 193 -2.52 3.00 1.05
N ALA A 194 -2.68 4.07 0.27
CA ALA A 194 -2.80 3.99 -1.18
C ALA A 194 -1.50 3.50 -1.86
N ALA A 195 -0.36 4.05 -1.44
CA ALA A 195 0.94 3.69 -1.98
C ALA A 195 1.33 2.24 -1.64
N LEU A 196 1.00 1.76 -0.43
CA LEU A 196 1.16 0.36 -0.03
C LEU A 196 0.31 -0.59 -0.89
N ALA A 197 -0.97 -0.26 -1.11
CA ALA A 197 -1.86 -1.06 -1.95
C ALA A 197 -1.30 -1.22 -3.38
N VAL A 198 -0.84 -0.12 -3.97
CA VAL A 198 -0.28 -0.12 -5.33
C VAL A 198 1.10 -0.79 -5.37
N TRP A 199 1.93 -0.61 -4.34
CA TRP A 199 3.20 -1.33 -4.20
C TRP A 199 2.95 -2.85 -4.20
N LEU A 200 2.06 -3.36 -3.33
CA LEU A 200 1.73 -4.78 -3.29
C LEU A 200 1.17 -5.25 -4.64
N GLY A 201 0.30 -4.43 -5.24
CA GLY A 201 -0.24 -4.67 -6.58
C GLY A 201 0.84 -4.81 -7.64
N SER A 202 1.91 -4.04 -7.56
CA SER A 202 3.01 -4.09 -8.51
C SER A 202 3.94 -5.30 -8.32
N GLU A 203 4.05 -5.81 -7.09
CA GLU A 203 4.81 -7.02 -6.77
C GLU A 203 4.06 -8.31 -7.10
N ARG A 204 2.72 -8.29 -7.01
CA ARG A 204 1.89 -9.49 -7.21
C ARG A 204 1.42 -9.64 -8.66
N SER A 205 1.51 -10.87 -9.16
CA SER A 205 0.93 -11.25 -10.45
C SER A 205 -0.61 -11.31 -10.39
N PHE A 206 -1.28 -11.29 -11.55
CA PHE A 206 -2.73 -11.46 -11.65
C PHE A 206 -3.23 -12.90 -11.37
N ASP A 207 -2.31 -13.88 -11.32
CA ASP A 207 -2.63 -15.29 -11.15
C ASP A 207 -2.40 -15.73 -9.69
N PRO A 208 -3.46 -15.96 -8.89
CA PRO A 208 -3.33 -16.44 -7.52
C PRO A 208 -2.69 -17.85 -7.43
N SER A 209 -2.73 -18.64 -8.51
CA SER A 209 -2.13 -19.99 -8.56
C SER A 209 -0.60 -19.99 -8.71
N GLN A 210 0.02 -18.85 -9.02
CA GLN A 210 1.49 -18.73 -8.97
C GLN A 210 2.03 -18.97 -7.56
N ARG A 211 1.25 -18.68 -6.51
CA ARG A 211 1.61 -19.03 -5.11
C ARG A 211 1.74 -20.54 -4.88
N LEU A 212 1.00 -21.35 -5.66
CA LEU A 212 1.01 -22.82 -5.60
C LEU A 212 2.09 -23.46 -6.49
N LYS A 213 2.70 -22.69 -7.40
CA LYS A 213 3.74 -23.18 -8.32
C LYS A 213 5.14 -23.11 -7.71
N THR A 214 5.35 -22.28 -6.71
CA THR A 214 6.46 -22.42 -5.76
C THR A 214 6.20 -23.67 -4.90
N SER A 215 6.67 -24.82 -5.40
CA SER A 215 6.72 -26.05 -4.60
C SER A 215 7.58 -25.78 -3.36
N PRO A 216 7.26 -26.36 -2.19
CA PRO A 216 8.18 -26.31 -1.06
C PRO A 216 9.51 -26.91 -1.52
N GLN A 217 10.59 -26.12 -1.48
CA GLN A 217 11.93 -26.69 -1.53
C GLN A 217 12.14 -27.43 -0.20
N THR A 218 11.61 -28.65 -0.11
CA THR A 218 12.23 -29.64 0.75
C THR A 218 13.55 -29.99 0.08
N ASP A 219 14.62 -29.29 0.46
CA ASP A 219 15.96 -29.86 0.39
C ASP A 219 15.96 -31.07 1.34
N ALA A 220 15.48 -32.19 0.82
CA ALA A 220 15.84 -33.49 1.33
C ALA A 220 17.29 -33.73 0.90
N GLY A 221 18.22 -33.43 1.80
CA GLY A 221 19.64 -33.53 1.54
C GLY A 221 20.47 -33.77 2.79
N ALA A 222 20.37 -34.98 3.36
CA ALA A 222 21.48 -35.84 3.81
C ALA A 222 20.97 -36.97 4.72
#